data_AF-A0A4Q6VGJ2-F1
#
_entry.id   AF-A0A4Q6VGJ2-F1
#
_cell.length_a   1.000
_cell.length_b   1.000
_cell.length_c   1.000
_cell.angle_alpha   90.00
_cell.angle_beta   90.00
_cell.angle_gamma   90.00
#
_symmetry.space_group_name_H-M   'P 1'
#
loop_
_entity.id
_entity.type
_entity.pdbx_description
1 polymer ?
#
loop_
_entity_poly.entity_id
_entity_poly.type
_entity_poly.pdbx_seq_one_letter_code
_entity_poly.pdbx_strand_id
1 'polypeptide(L)'
;MAATHHQSSAALAARQRLADRLRELRLDAGLSGRDVAARTGWQPSKVSRLETGKTPPADADIRAWCAACEMDGLAPDLIAASRAAASMYMEWRRLQRAGLKSLQNSYVPAYARTKEFRVYSSTVVPGMLQTPDYALAMLRSVAAFHGGVGDVEAAVQARMERSEMVRNSGRRLVLVLEESVLRHVLGGAEVMAAQLGALLSAMSAPAVSLGIIPAGTLRQDLWTLETFTLLDAERVSVELLTAAVTVTAPSEIAQYRRAFAAMAEHAVYGAPARELVAGAIQSLSQLP
;
A
#
# COMPACT_ATOMS: atom_id res chain seq x y z
N MET A 1 -16.24 -15.06 -24.03
CA MET A 1 -15.56 -14.12 -24.95
C MET A 1 -15.57 -12.65 -24.50
N ALA A 2 -15.83 -12.30 -23.23
CA ALA A 2 -15.91 -10.90 -22.76
C ALA A 2 -14.68 -10.38 -21.99
N ALA A 3 -13.66 -11.22 -21.76
CA ALA A 3 -12.53 -10.90 -20.87
C ALA A 3 -11.38 -10.10 -21.54
N THR A 4 -11.34 -10.03 -22.87
CA THR A 4 -10.28 -9.37 -23.66
C THR A 4 -10.50 -7.87 -23.88
N HIS A 5 -11.74 -7.38 -23.82
CA HIS A 5 -12.03 -5.96 -24.09
C HIS A 5 -11.76 -5.03 -22.89
N HIS A 6 -11.85 -5.52 -21.64
CA HIS A 6 -11.65 -4.69 -20.45
C HIS A 6 -10.18 -4.46 -20.06
N GLN A 7 -9.26 -5.33 -20.49
CA GLN A 7 -7.82 -5.17 -20.23
C GLN A 7 -7.24 -3.94 -20.94
N SER A 8 -7.77 -3.65 -22.14
CA SER A 8 -7.39 -2.50 -22.94
C SER A 8 -7.80 -1.18 -22.27
N SER A 9 -8.96 -1.11 -21.61
CA SER A 9 -9.54 0.18 -21.20
C SER A 9 -8.85 0.85 -20.00
N ALA A 10 -8.35 0.10 -19.02
CA ALA A 10 -7.76 0.69 -17.80
C ALA A 10 -6.31 1.14 -18.00
N ALA A 11 -5.49 0.33 -18.67
CA ALA A 11 -4.14 0.72 -19.08
C ALA A 11 -4.19 1.88 -20.09
N LEU A 12 -5.18 1.88 -20.99
CA LEU A 12 -5.45 3.00 -21.89
C LEU A 12 -5.90 4.25 -21.12
N ALA A 13 -6.77 4.13 -20.10
CA ALA A 13 -7.19 5.26 -19.28
C ALA A 13 -6.06 5.85 -18.43
N ALA A 14 -5.19 5.02 -17.86
CA ALA A 14 -4.03 5.50 -17.11
C ALA A 14 -2.98 6.16 -18.02
N ARG A 15 -2.78 5.60 -19.22
CA ARG A 15 -1.97 6.23 -20.27
C ARG A 15 -2.58 7.55 -20.75
N GLN A 16 -3.90 7.61 -20.89
CA GLN A 16 -4.61 8.82 -21.26
C GLN A 16 -4.45 9.89 -20.19
N ARG A 17 -4.59 9.55 -18.90
CA ARG A 17 -4.32 10.48 -17.79
C ARG A 17 -2.90 11.03 -17.80
N LEU A 18 -1.90 10.19 -18.08
CA LEU A 18 -0.52 10.67 -18.22
C LEU A 18 -0.37 11.61 -19.43
N ALA A 19 -1.01 11.28 -20.55
CA ALA A 19 -0.99 12.09 -21.77
C ALA A 19 -1.67 13.46 -21.56
N ASP A 20 -2.82 13.46 -20.89
CA ASP A 20 -3.55 14.67 -20.48
C ASP A 20 -2.69 15.52 -19.55
N ARG A 21 -1.99 14.88 -18.59
CA ARG A 21 -1.09 15.60 -17.69
C ARG A 21 0.10 16.23 -18.41
N LEU A 22 0.73 15.53 -19.36
CA LEU A 22 1.80 16.12 -20.19
C LEU A 22 1.30 17.32 -21.01
N ARG A 23 0.06 17.23 -21.50
CA ARG A 23 -0.60 18.33 -22.22
C ARG A 23 -0.88 19.52 -21.31
N GLU A 24 -1.39 19.30 -20.10
CA GLU A 24 -1.59 20.35 -19.09
C GLU A 24 -0.28 21.09 -18.79
N LEU A 25 0.81 20.38 -18.49
CA LEU A 25 2.10 21.01 -18.20
C LEU A 25 2.60 21.89 -19.34
N ARG A 26 2.41 21.43 -20.58
CA ARG A 26 2.77 22.22 -21.75
C ARG A 26 1.93 23.51 -21.84
N LEU A 27 0.62 23.41 -21.59
CA LEU A 27 -0.29 24.55 -21.63
C LEU A 27 0.00 25.54 -20.49
N ASP A 28 0.28 25.04 -19.29
CA ASP A 28 0.66 25.85 -18.12
C ASP A 28 1.99 26.59 -18.35
N ALA A 29 2.92 25.98 -19.09
CA ALA A 29 4.15 26.61 -19.54
C ALA A 29 3.96 27.58 -20.73
N GLY A 30 2.73 27.74 -21.25
CA GLY A 30 2.42 28.61 -22.38
C GLY A 30 2.99 28.15 -23.72
N LEU A 31 3.34 26.86 -23.85
CA LEU A 31 4.03 26.32 -25.01
C LEU A 31 3.06 25.68 -26.02
N SER A 32 3.35 25.80 -27.31
CA SER A 32 2.72 24.98 -28.34
C SER A 32 3.41 23.61 -28.46
N GLY A 33 2.76 22.64 -29.10
CA GLY A 33 3.40 21.34 -29.38
C GLY A 33 4.65 21.46 -30.27
N ARG A 34 4.75 22.50 -31.10
CA ARG A 34 5.95 22.78 -31.90
C ARG A 34 7.10 23.32 -31.03
N ASP A 35 6.79 24.10 -30.00
CA ASP A 35 7.79 24.63 -29.09
C ASP A 35 8.42 23.51 -28.26
N VAL A 36 7.61 22.57 -27.76
CA VAL A 36 8.13 21.37 -27.09
C VAL A 36 8.98 20.53 -28.04
N ALA A 37 8.55 20.34 -29.29
CA ALA A 37 9.33 19.63 -30.30
C ALA A 37 10.71 20.29 -30.54
N ALA A 38 10.74 21.61 -30.67
CA ALA A 38 11.97 22.38 -30.85
C ALA A 38 12.90 22.29 -29.63
N ARG A 39 12.36 22.47 -28.42
CA ARG A 39 13.11 22.42 -27.15
C ARG A 39 13.69 21.02 -26.85
N THR A 40 13.05 19.96 -27.33
CA THR A 40 13.47 18.56 -27.10
C THR A 40 14.26 17.95 -28.28
N GLY A 41 14.33 18.65 -29.42
CA GLY A 41 14.90 18.10 -30.67
C GLY A 41 14.05 16.98 -31.27
N TRP A 42 12.77 16.87 -30.92
CA TRP A 42 11.88 15.82 -31.42
C TRP A 42 11.11 16.25 -32.67
N GLN A 43 10.64 15.26 -33.42
CA GLN A 43 9.63 15.50 -34.45
C GLN A 43 8.28 15.85 -33.79
N PRO A 44 7.50 16.80 -34.34
CA PRO A 44 6.16 17.13 -33.83
C PRO A 44 5.21 15.93 -33.74
N SER A 45 5.41 14.92 -34.61
CA SER A 45 4.65 13.67 -34.59
C SER A 45 4.90 12.84 -33.31
N LYS A 46 6.10 12.91 -32.70
CA LYS A 46 6.37 12.28 -31.41
C LYS A 46 5.64 13.01 -30.30
N VAL A 47 5.70 14.35 -30.27
CA VAL A 47 4.97 15.19 -29.30
C VAL A 47 3.48 14.85 -29.31
N SER A 48 2.87 14.85 -30.50
CA SER A 48 1.45 14.51 -30.66
C SER A 48 1.12 13.08 -30.18
N ARG A 49 1.97 12.08 -30.45
CA ARG A 49 1.75 10.70 -29.98
C ARG A 49 1.81 10.57 -28.46
N LEU A 50 2.63 11.36 -27.79
CA LEU A 50 2.71 11.38 -26.34
C LEU A 50 1.47 12.03 -25.71
N GLU A 51 1.02 13.19 -26.23
CA GLU A 51 -0.18 13.87 -25.71
C GLU A 51 -1.51 13.17 -26.03
N THR A 52 -1.52 12.32 -27.06
CA THR A 52 -2.71 11.52 -27.42
C THR A 52 -2.69 10.14 -26.79
N GLY A 53 -1.67 9.80 -25.99
CA GLY A 53 -1.52 8.48 -25.41
C GLY A 53 -1.34 7.36 -26.44
N LYS A 54 -1.03 7.67 -27.70
CA LYS A 54 -0.79 6.67 -28.77
C LYS A 54 0.47 5.84 -28.52
N THR A 55 1.48 6.44 -27.88
CA THR A 55 2.72 5.74 -27.49
C THR A 55 3.01 6.03 -26.02
N PRO A 56 3.29 5.02 -25.18
CA PRO A 56 3.71 5.27 -23.81
C PRO A 56 5.07 5.99 -23.82
N PRO A 57 5.24 7.10 -23.08
CA PRO A 57 6.52 7.78 -22.99
C PRO A 57 7.53 6.91 -22.24
N ALA A 58 8.76 6.84 -22.73
CA ALA A 58 9.88 6.34 -21.93
C ALA A 58 10.19 7.33 -20.80
N ASP A 59 10.86 6.90 -19.73
CA ASP A 59 11.24 7.81 -18.64
C ASP A 59 12.08 9.00 -19.14
N ALA A 60 12.93 8.79 -20.15
CA ALA A 60 13.71 9.85 -20.78
C ALA A 60 12.81 10.87 -21.51
N ASP A 61 11.70 10.41 -22.10
CA ASP A 61 10.73 11.30 -22.74
C ASP A 61 10.04 12.18 -21.69
N ILE A 62 9.64 11.60 -20.56
CA ILE A 62 8.99 12.35 -19.47
C ILE A 62 9.95 13.43 -18.92
N ARG A 63 11.22 13.09 -18.70
CA ARG A 63 12.23 14.07 -18.23
C ARG A 63 12.42 15.20 -19.23
N ALA A 64 12.62 14.87 -20.51
CA ALA A 64 12.82 15.87 -21.55
C ALA A 64 11.59 16.79 -21.71
N TRP A 65 10.38 16.24 -21.57
CA TRP A 65 9.15 17.03 -21.60
C TRP A 65 9.07 18.01 -20.42
N CYS A 66 9.33 17.53 -19.20
CA CYS A 66 9.32 18.37 -18.00
C CYS A 66 10.36 19.49 -18.10
N ALA A 67 11.58 19.17 -18.54
CA ALA A 67 12.63 20.16 -18.77
C ALA A 67 12.22 21.19 -19.84
N ALA A 68 11.61 20.75 -20.94
CA ALA A 68 11.12 21.67 -21.98
C ALA A 68 10.03 22.62 -21.47
N CYS A 69 9.23 22.19 -20.48
CA CYS A 69 8.19 22.99 -19.83
C CYS A 69 8.71 23.72 -18.57
N GLU A 70 10.01 23.64 -18.25
CA GLU A 70 10.61 24.26 -17.06
C GLU A 70 9.99 23.76 -15.73
N MET A 71 9.58 22.48 -15.72
CA MET A 71 8.90 21.81 -14.61
C MET A 71 9.59 20.48 -14.22
N ASP A 72 10.92 20.45 -14.23
CA ASP A 72 11.76 19.28 -13.96
C ASP A 72 11.38 18.53 -12.67
N GLY A 73 10.93 19.26 -11.65
CA GLY A 73 10.51 18.71 -10.36
C GLY A 73 9.35 17.72 -10.44
N LEU A 74 8.55 17.74 -11.51
CA LEU A 74 7.41 16.84 -11.71
C LEU A 74 7.79 15.52 -12.41
N ALA A 75 8.97 15.46 -13.04
CA ALA A 75 9.38 14.28 -13.79
C ALA A 75 9.38 12.97 -12.96
N PRO A 76 9.87 12.96 -11.69
CA PRO A 76 9.86 11.73 -10.88
C PRO A 76 8.45 11.17 -10.66
N ASP A 77 7.48 12.04 -10.36
CA ASP A 77 6.09 11.63 -10.11
C ASP A 77 5.41 11.12 -11.38
N LEU A 78 5.63 11.78 -12.53
CA LEU A 78 5.07 11.35 -13.81
C LEU A 78 5.67 10.03 -14.30
N ILE A 79 6.96 9.80 -14.05
CA ILE A 79 7.62 8.51 -14.31
C ILE A 79 7.01 7.42 -13.44
N ALA A 80 6.82 7.69 -12.15
CA ALA A 80 6.17 6.77 -11.24
C ALA A 80 4.74 6.45 -11.71
N ALA A 81 3.95 7.48 -12.08
CA ALA A 81 2.61 7.32 -12.62
C ALA A 81 2.59 6.50 -13.92
N SER A 82 3.55 6.73 -14.82
CA SER A 82 3.71 5.97 -16.07
C SER A 82 3.96 4.47 -15.81
N ARG A 83 4.81 4.16 -14.82
CA ARG A 83 5.10 2.78 -14.39
C ARG A 83 3.92 2.14 -13.64
N ALA A 84 3.24 2.91 -12.79
CA ALA A 84 2.07 2.52 -12.01
C ALA A 84 0.83 2.22 -12.88
N ALA A 85 0.64 3.00 -13.95
CA ALA A 85 -0.43 2.86 -14.95
C ALA A 85 -0.50 1.44 -15.57
N ALA A 86 0.62 0.72 -15.58
CA ALA A 86 0.69 -0.66 -16.09
C ALA A 86 0.16 -1.72 -15.10
N SER A 87 0.06 -1.43 -13.79
CA SER A 87 0.00 -2.46 -12.75
C SER A 87 -1.28 -2.44 -11.87
N MET A 88 -1.89 -1.30 -11.56
CA MET A 88 -2.56 -1.24 -10.23
C MET A 88 -4.02 -1.71 -10.09
N TYR A 89 -4.83 -1.82 -11.16
CA TYR A 89 -6.24 -2.27 -11.02
C TYR A 89 -6.52 -3.67 -11.58
N MET A 90 -5.75 -4.09 -12.58
CA MET A 90 -5.91 -5.40 -13.22
C MET A 90 -5.15 -6.50 -12.49
N GLU A 91 -4.01 -6.16 -11.89
CA GLU A 91 -3.17 -7.12 -11.16
C GLU A 91 -3.91 -7.60 -9.91
N TRP A 92 -4.58 -6.72 -9.16
CA TRP A 92 -5.42 -7.14 -8.03
C TRP A 92 -6.55 -8.09 -8.44
N ARG A 93 -7.38 -7.76 -9.45
CA ARG A 93 -8.45 -8.67 -9.93
C ARG A 93 -7.91 -9.95 -10.55
N ARG A 94 -6.68 -9.93 -11.09
CA ARG A 94 -6.01 -11.13 -11.62
C ARG A 94 -5.48 -12.00 -10.48
N LEU A 95 -4.86 -11.40 -9.47
CA LEU A 95 -4.37 -12.08 -8.27
C LEU A 95 -5.52 -12.69 -7.47
N GLN A 96 -6.63 -11.96 -7.30
CA GLN A 96 -7.85 -12.48 -6.69
C GLN A 96 -8.40 -13.71 -7.45
N ARG A 97 -8.42 -13.67 -8.79
CA ARG A 97 -8.80 -14.82 -9.61
C ARG A 97 -7.77 -15.96 -9.58
N ALA A 98 -6.51 -15.66 -9.31
CA ALA A 98 -5.43 -16.65 -9.22
C ALA A 98 -5.37 -17.35 -7.85
N GLY A 99 -6.24 -16.96 -6.91
CA GLY A 99 -6.30 -17.52 -5.56
C GLY A 99 -5.52 -16.70 -4.53
N LEU A 100 -5.91 -16.86 -3.27
CA LEU A 100 -5.36 -16.09 -2.16
C LEU A 100 -3.87 -16.38 -1.93
N LYS A 101 -3.40 -17.61 -2.19
CA LYS A 101 -1.97 -17.93 -2.12
C LYS A 101 -1.16 -17.14 -3.13
N SER A 102 -1.62 -17.07 -4.37
CA SER A 102 -0.94 -16.29 -5.42
C SER A 102 -0.83 -14.82 -5.02
N LEU A 103 -1.91 -14.28 -4.45
CA LEU A 103 -1.90 -12.94 -3.86
C LEU A 103 -0.86 -12.81 -2.73
N GLN A 104 -0.82 -13.73 -1.76
CA GLN A 104 0.18 -13.69 -0.67
C GLN A 104 1.62 -13.79 -1.18
N ASN A 105 1.87 -14.58 -2.22
CA ASN A 105 3.19 -14.72 -2.84
C ASN A 105 3.61 -13.47 -3.62
N SER A 106 2.65 -12.69 -4.15
CA SER A 106 2.96 -11.46 -4.91
C SER A 106 3.71 -10.40 -4.09
N TYR A 107 3.56 -10.40 -2.76
CA TYR A 107 4.27 -9.46 -1.88
C TYR A 107 5.74 -9.84 -1.63
N VAL A 108 6.09 -11.12 -1.77
CA VAL A 108 7.41 -11.66 -1.37
C VAL A 108 8.58 -10.91 -2.03
N PRO A 109 8.58 -10.63 -3.35
CA PRO A 109 9.71 -9.95 -3.98
C PRO A 109 9.97 -8.54 -3.43
N ALA A 110 8.90 -7.80 -3.08
CA ALA A 110 9.06 -6.47 -2.49
C ALA A 110 9.57 -6.59 -1.05
N TYR A 111 8.95 -7.45 -0.24
CA TYR A 111 9.28 -7.64 1.17
C TYR A 111 10.70 -8.17 1.37
N ALA A 112 11.20 -9.01 0.46
CA ALA A 112 12.55 -9.54 0.50
C ALA A 112 13.62 -8.45 0.35
N ARG A 113 13.34 -7.34 -0.34
CA ARG A 113 14.29 -6.23 -0.51
C ARG A 113 14.13 -5.14 0.55
N THR A 114 12.99 -5.09 1.22
CA THR A 114 12.70 -4.09 2.24
C THR A 114 13.53 -4.30 3.50
N LYS A 115 14.12 -3.22 4.02
CA LYS A 115 14.88 -3.22 5.28
C LYS A 115 14.06 -2.67 6.44
N GLU A 116 13.25 -1.66 6.19
CA GLU A 116 12.35 -1.05 7.17
C GLU A 116 10.90 -1.06 6.67
N PHE A 117 9.99 -1.54 7.52
CA PHE A 117 8.56 -1.49 7.30
C PHE A 117 7.98 -0.46 8.25
N ARG A 118 7.25 0.53 7.71
CA ARG A 118 6.39 1.39 8.53
C ARG A 118 4.94 1.11 8.20
N VAL A 119 4.20 0.65 9.20
CA VAL A 119 2.82 0.19 9.01
C VAL A 119 1.90 1.01 9.88
N TYR A 120 0.97 1.72 9.27
CA TYR A 120 -0.19 2.24 9.99
C TYR A 120 -1.37 1.33 9.70
N SER A 121 -2.10 0.89 10.73
CA SER A 121 -3.30 0.08 10.56
C SER A 121 -4.43 0.53 11.46
N SER A 122 -5.58 0.78 10.85
CA SER A 122 -6.82 1.17 11.51
C SER A 122 -7.87 0.05 11.54
N THR A 123 -7.60 -1.07 10.86
CA THR A 123 -8.61 -2.11 10.58
C THR A 123 -8.29 -3.43 11.26
N VAL A 124 -7.07 -3.95 11.09
CA VAL A 124 -6.69 -5.30 11.52
C VAL A 124 -5.23 -5.38 11.94
N VAL A 125 -4.86 -6.43 12.69
CA VAL A 125 -3.45 -6.67 13.03
C VAL A 125 -2.65 -6.88 11.74
N PRO A 126 -1.53 -6.17 11.51
CA PRO A 126 -0.74 -6.32 10.29
C PRO A 126 -0.24 -7.76 10.08
N GLY A 127 -0.32 -8.27 8.84
CA GLY A 127 0.01 -9.65 8.47
C GLY A 127 1.34 -10.21 9.01
N MET A 128 2.36 -9.37 9.11
CA MET A 128 3.69 -9.70 9.64
C MET A 128 3.71 -10.03 11.15
N LEU A 129 2.65 -9.64 11.88
CA LEU A 129 2.46 -9.92 13.31
C LEU A 129 1.27 -10.87 13.57
N GLN A 130 0.61 -11.38 12.52
CA GLN A 130 -0.51 -12.30 12.68
C GLN A 130 -0.06 -13.69 13.13
N THR A 131 -0.87 -14.34 13.96
CA THR A 131 -0.82 -15.78 14.24
C THR A 131 -1.50 -16.56 13.11
N PRO A 132 -1.22 -17.87 12.95
CA PRO A 132 -1.86 -18.70 11.93
C PRO A 132 -3.39 -18.68 12.02
N ASP A 133 -3.95 -18.82 13.22
CA ASP A 133 -5.41 -18.89 13.41
C ASP A 133 -6.11 -17.55 13.14
N TYR A 134 -5.48 -16.43 13.51
CA TYR A 134 -6.01 -15.10 13.18
C TYR A 134 -5.94 -14.84 11.67
N ALA A 135 -4.83 -15.21 11.03
CA ALA A 135 -4.69 -15.13 9.58
C ALA A 135 -5.72 -16.01 8.85
N LEU A 136 -5.99 -17.21 9.37
CA LEU A 136 -7.01 -18.12 8.84
C LEU A 136 -8.40 -17.50 8.93
N ALA A 137 -8.79 -17.00 10.10
CA ALA A 137 -10.09 -16.35 10.29
C ALA A 137 -10.28 -15.16 9.34
N MET A 138 -9.25 -14.31 9.20
CA MET A 138 -9.26 -13.18 8.27
C MET A 138 -9.38 -13.62 6.81
N LEU A 139 -8.55 -14.56 6.37
CA LEU A 139 -8.54 -15.00 4.96
C LEU A 139 -9.81 -15.75 4.59
N ARG A 140 -10.45 -16.48 5.53
CA ARG A 140 -11.79 -17.04 5.35
C ARG A 140 -12.85 -15.97 5.15
N SER A 141 -12.81 -14.90 5.95
CA SER A 141 -13.73 -13.76 5.80
C SER A 141 -13.58 -13.10 4.42
N VAL A 142 -12.34 -12.87 3.97
CA VAL A 142 -12.07 -12.35 2.63
C VAL A 142 -12.57 -13.31 1.54
N ALA A 143 -12.28 -14.61 1.64
CA ALA A 143 -12.74 -15.60 0.66
C ALA A 143 -14.27 -15.64 0.57
N ALA A 144 -14.97 -15.63 1.71
CA ALA A 144 -16.42 -15.66 1.77
C ALA A 144 -17.03 -14.40 1.11
N PHE A 145 -16.49 -13.21 1.41
CA PHE A 145 -16.98 -11.96 0.84
C PHE A 145 -16.80 -11.88 -0.68
N HIS A 146 -15.71 -12.46 -1.21
CA HIS A 146 -15.39 -12.42 -2.63
C HIS A 146 -15.92 -13.62 -3.44
N GLY A 147 -16.85 -14.41 -2.89
CA GLY A 147 -17.55 -15.47 -3.63
C GLY A 147 -16.88 -16.84 -3.61
N GLY A 148 -16.09 -17.15 -2.57
CA GLY A 148 -15.70 -18.52 -2.24
C GLY A 148 -14.54 -19.11 -3.04
N VAL A 149 -13.76 -18.29 -3.73
CA VAL A 149 -12.65 -18.75 -4.59
C VAL A 149 -11.33 -18.58 -3.83
N GLY A 150 -10.86 -19.60 -3.11
CA GLY A 150 -9.58 -19.46 -2.40
C GLY A 150 -9.02 -20.73 -1.79
N ASP A 151 -7.73 -20.94 -2.02
CA ASP A 151 -6.84 -21.86 -1.33
C ASP A 151 -6.42 -21.31 0.03
N VAL A 152 -7.39 -21.04 0.90
CA VAL A 152 -7.21 -20.30 2.16
C VAL A 152 -6.07 -20.88 3.00
N GLU A 153 -6.03 -22.18 3.21
CA GLU A 153 -5.00 -22.85 4.01
C GLU A 153 -3.61 -22.65 3.40
N ALA A 154 -3.48 -22.72 2.07
CA ALA A 154 -2.22 -22.47 1.39
C ALA A 154 -1.84 -20.98 1.41
N ALA A 155 -2.83 -20.09 1.42
CA ALA A 155 -2.62 -18.65 1.59
C ALA A 155 -2.16 -18.30 3.01
N VAL A 156 -2.69 -18.99 4.04
CA VAL A 156 -2.23 -18.86 5.42
C VAL A 156 -0.76 -19.28 5.50
N GLN A 157 -0.39 -20.44 4.95
CA GLN A 157 1.00 -20.89 4.92
C GLN A 157 1.91 -19.86 4.25
N ALA A 158 1.57 -19.41 3.03
CA ALA A 158 2.33 -18.39 2.32
C ALA A 158 2.47 -17.07 3.11
N ARG A 159 1.44 -16.67 3.85
CA ARG A 159 1.50 -15.50 4.75
C ARG A 159 2.45 -15.76 5.91
N MET A 160 2.38 -16.92 6.56
CA MET A 160 3.23 -17.25 7.70
C MET A 160 4.71 -17.30 7.30
N GLU A 161 5.03 -17.95 6.18
CA GLU A 161 6.39 -17.99 5.61
C GLU A 161 6.93 -16.57 5.33
N ARG A 162 6.09 -15.72 4.70
CA ARG A 162 6.46 -14.32 4.45
C ARG A 162 6.66 -13.53 5.76
N SER A 163 5.80 -13.74 6.76
CA SER A 163 5.89 -13.06 8.06
C SER A 163 7.14 -13.48 8.82
N GLU A 164 7.50 -14.76 8.77
CA GLU A 164 8.74 -15.27 9.34
C GLU A 164 9.97 -14.68 8.66
N MET A 165 9.99 -14.65 7.32
CA MET A 165 11.04 -13.99 6.54
C MET A 165 11.23 -12.54 6.98
N VAL A 166 10.15 -11.81 7.24
CA VAL A 166 10.23 -10.42 7.71
C VAL A 166 10.81 -10.34 9.12
N ARG A 167 10.37 -11.18 10.07
CA ARG A 167 10.80 -11.09 11.48
C ARG A 167 12.23 -11.59 11.72
N ASN A 168 12.71 -12.60 10.98
CA ASN A 168 13.96 -13.32 11.29
C ASN A 168 15.22 -12.79 10.57
N SER A 169 15.18 -11.57 10.04
CA SER A 169 16.15 -11.09 9.05
C SER A 169 16.82 -9.77 9.42
N GLY A 170 16.70 -9.34 10.67
CA GLY A 170 17.22 -8.05 11.14
C GLY A 170 16.51 -6.83 10.54
N ARG A 171 15.34 -7.03 9.90
CA ARG A 171 14.49 -5.96 9.37
C ARG A 171 13.82 -5.20 10.50
N ARG A 172 13.65 -3.89 10.34
CA ARG A 172 13.00 -3.02 11.33
C ARG A 172 11.51 -2.92 11.03
N LEU A 173 10.68 -3.15 12.05
CA LEU A 173 9.22 -3.02 11.98
C LEU A 173 8.79 -1.86 12.88
N VAL A 174 8.24 -0.81 12.29
CA VAL A 174 7.69 0.35 13.01
C VAL A 174 6.19 0.39 12.72
N LEU A 175 5.38 0.06 13.70
CA LEU A 175 3.94 -0.07 13.52
C LEU A 175 3.20 0.92 14.42
N VAL A 176 2.12 1.48 13.89
CA VAL A 176 1.15 2.30 14.61
C VAL A 176 -0.22 1.71 14.37
N LEU A 177 -0.90 1.29 15.44
CA LEU A 177 -2.25 0.72 15.37
C LEU A 177 -3.25 1.67 16.03
N GLU A 178 -4.45 1.78 15.47
CA GLU A 178 -5.59 2.29 16.23
C GLU A 178 -6.00 1.28 17.30
N GLU A 179 -6.40 1.73 18.50
CA GLU A 179 -6.87 0.82 19.56
C GLU A 179 -8.05 -0.06 19.10
N SER A 180 -8.87 0.41 18.16
CA SER A 180 -9.96 -0.36 17.55
C SER A 180 -9.50 -1.69 16.96
N VAL A 181 -8.26 -1.77 16.44
CA VAL A 181 -7.66 -3.00 15.92
C VAL A 181 -7.57 -4.09 16.98
N LEU A 182 -7.37 -3.72 18.25
CA LEU A 182 -7.31 -4.66 19.38
C LEU A 182 -8.69 -5.18 19.77
N ARG A 183 -9.76 -4.52 19.30
CA ARG A 183 -11.15 -4.80 19.66
C ARG A 183 -11.98 -5.38 18.51
N HIS A 184 -11.48 -5.33 17.27
CA HIS A 184 -12.08 -6.04 16.14
C HIS A 184 -11.79 -7.54 16.22
N VAL A 185 -12.69 -8.30 16.86
CA VAL A 185 -12.52 -9.73 17.11
C VAL A 185 -12.66 -10.54 15.82
N LEU A 186 -11.60 -11.26 15.44
CA LEU A 186 -11.59 -12.21 14.33
C LEU A 186 -11.26 -13.62 14.87
N GLY A 187 -12.04 -14.61 14.44
CA GLY A 187 -11.83 -16.01 14.83
C GLY A 187 -12.33 -16.38 16.23
N GLY A 188 -13.02 -15.48 16.92
CA GLY A 188 -13.55 -15.69 18.27
C GLY A 188 -12.57 -15.24 19.37
N ALA A 189 -13.03 -15.34 20.62
CA ALA A 189 -12.31 -14.84 21.80
C ALA A 189 -10.93 -15.49 21.98
N GLU A 190 -10.84 -16.82 21.84
CA GLU A 190 -9.58 -17.56 22.03
C GLU A 190 -8.53 -17.18 20.97
N VAL A 191 -8.94 -17.13 19.70
CA VAL A 191 -8.05 -16.73 18.58
C VAL A 191 -7.56 -15.30 18.77
N MET A 192 -8.44 -14.38 19.17
CA MET A 192 -8.08 -12.99 19.41
C MET A 192 -7.15 -12.85 20.63
N ALA A 193 -7.41 -13.58 21.72
CA ALA A 193 -6.54 -13.58 22.89
C ALA A 193 -5.12 -14.08 22.55
N ALA A 194 -5.02 -15.17 21.78
CA ALA A 194 -3.74 -15.69 21.30
C ALA A 194 -3.03 -14.68 20.38
N GLN A 195 -3.76 -14.00 19.49
CA GLN A 195 -3.21 -12.94 18.64
C GLN A 195 -2.66 -11.76 19.44
N LEU A 196 -3.40 -11.29 20.44
CA LEU A 196 -2.97 -10.18 21.31
C LEU A 196 -1.79 -10.59 22.20
N GLY A 197 -1.75 -11.83 22.67
CA GLY A 197 -0.58 -12.40 23.37
C GLY A 197 0.67 -12.44 22.48
N ALA A 198 0.50 -12.78 21.19
CA ALA A 198 1.59 -12.71 20.21
C ALA A 198 2.07 -11.28 19.97
N LEU A 199 1.17 -10.27 20.00
CA LEU A 199 1.58 -8.86 19.94
C LEU A 199 2.43 -8.46 21.16
N LEU A 200 2.02 -8.82 22.38
CA LEU A 200 2.82 -8.56 23.59
C LEU A 200 4.21 -9.19 23.51
N SER A 201 4.30 -10.37 22.91
CA SER A 201 5.58 -11.06 22.67
C SER A 201 6.43 -10.31 21.65
N ALA A 202 5.83 -9.87 20.53
CA ALA A 202 6.51 -9.10 19.50
C ALA A 202 7.03 -7.74 20.01
N MET A 203 6.30 -7.10 20.93
CA MET A 203 6.73 -5.84 21.59
C MET A 203 8.00 -5.97 22.44
N SER A 204 8.48 -7.19 22.69
CA SER A 204 9.75 -7.42 23.39
C SER A 204 10.95 -7.52 22.43
N ALA A 205 10.72 -7.62 21.11
CA ALA A 205 11.78 -7.75 20.12
C ALA A 205 12.41 -6.38 19.81
N PRO A 206 13.74 -6.21 19.85
CA PRO A 206 14.41 -4.93 19.59
C PRO A 206 14.15 -4.36 18.18
N ALA A 207 13.84 -5.24 17.23
CA ALA A 207 13.54 -4.88 15.84
C ALA A 207 12.10 -4.37 15.65
N VAL A 208 11.26 -4.43 16.69
CA VAL A 208 9.82 -4.07 16.62
C VAL A 208 9.54 -2.87 17.51
N SER A 209 9.06 -1.80 16.89
CA SER A 209 8.45 -0.65 17.56
C SER A 209 6.96 -0.69 17.27
N LEU A 210 6.14 -0.87 18.30
CA LEU A 210 4.68 -0.88 18.19
C LEU A 210 4.09 0.24 19.05
N GLY A 211 3.48 1.21 18.37
CA GLY A 211 2.66 2.25 18.96
C GLY A 211 1.18 1.94 18.82
N ILE A 212 0.39 2.36 19.81
CA ILE A 212 -1.07 2.25 19.77
C ILE A 212 -1.64 3.65 19.99
N ILE A 213 -2.52 4.10 19.12
CA ILE A 213 -3.28 5.34 19.28
C ILE A 213 -4.49 5.02 20.16
N PRO A 214 -4.58 5.55 21.40
CA PRO A 214 -5.70 5.27 22.29
C PRO A 214 -7.03 5.75 21.70
N ALA A 215 -8.11 5.03 22.00
CA ALA A 215 -9.44 5.46 21.65
C ALA A 215 -9.78 6.82 22.29
N GLY A 216 -10.46 7.69 21.53
CA GLY A 216 -10.81 9.04 21.99
C GLY A 216 -9.67 10.06 21.91
N THR A 217 -8.50 9.69 21.38
CA THR A 217 -7.42 10.65 21.12
C THR A 217 -7.90 11.76 20.18
N LEU A 218 -7.77 13.02 20.61
CA LEU A 218 -8.13 14.18 19.80
C LEU A 218 -7.19 14.30 18.60
N ARG A 219 -7.78 14.37 17.40
CA ARG A 219 -7.07 14.55 16.13
C ARG A 219 -7.30 15.96 15.60
N GLN A 220 -6.29 16.82 15.66
CA GLN A 220 -6.36 18.18 15.12
C GLN A 220 -5.80 18.26 13.69
N ASP A 221 -4.76 17.49 13.39
CA ASP A 221 -3.99 17.64 12.15
C ASP A 221 -4.25 16.55 11.10
N LEU A 222 -4.83 15.41 11.48
CA LEU A 222 -5.06 14.29 10.56
C LEU A 222 -6.14 13.30 11.05
N TRP A 223 -7.10 12.97 10.18
CA TRP A 223 -8.14 11.96 10.44
C TRP A 223 -7.60 10.52 10.33
N THR A 224 -8.35 9.52 10.82
CA THR A 224 -8.00 8.10 10.66
C THR A 224 -7.95 7.71 9.18
N LEU A 225 -6.79 7.24 8.73
CA LEU A 225 -6.59 6.81 7.34
C LEU A 225 -6.89 5.31 7.15
N GLU A 226 -6.84 4.87 5.90
CA GLU A 226 -6.76 3.46 5.54
C GLU A 226 -5.42 2.83 5.97
N THR A 227 -5.42 1.50 6.12
CA THR A 227 -4.20 0.75 6.43
C THR A 227 -3.20 0.87 5.26
N PHE A 228 -1.98 1.29 5.58
CA PHE A 228 -0.90 1.40 4.60
C PHE A 228 0.43 0.90 5.16
N THR A 229 1.28 0.43 4.26
CA THR A 229 2.64 -0.04 4.56
C THR A 229 3.65 0.68 3.68
N LEU A 230 4.51 1.49 4.29
CA LEU A 230 5.73 2.01 3.67
C LEU A 230 6.79 0.90 3.69
N LEU A 231 7.32 0.60 2.51
CA LEU A 231 8.48 -0.26 2.30
C LEU A 231 9.68 0.64 2.02
N ASP A 232 10.51 0.82 3.04
CA ASP A 232 11.56 1.84 3.07
C ASP A 232 11.02 3.23 2.71
N ALA A 233 11.69 3.97 1.84
CA ALA A 233 11.23 5.24 1.27
C ALA A 233 10.93 5.12 -0.24
N GLU A 234 10.65 3.89 -0.72
CA GLU A 234 10.55 3.60 -2.15
C GLU A 234 9.14 3.26 -2.61
N ARG A 235 8.29 2.81 -1.69
CA ARG A 235 6.95 2.30 -2.04
C ARG A 235 6.00 2.36 -0.86
N VAL A 236 4.74 2.71 -1.13
CA VAL A 236 3.63 2.48 -0.20
C VAL A 236 2.69 1.45 -0.79
N SER A 237 2.25 0.50 0.02
CA SER A 237 1.16 -0.42 -0.31
C SER A 237 -0.06 -0.06 0.53
N VAL A 238 -1.18 0.13 -0.13
CA VAL A 238 -2.48 0.40 0.48
C VAL A 238 -3.45 -0.68 0.03
N GLU A 239 -4.11 -1.34 0.98
CA GLU A 239 -5.11 -2.36 0.68
C GLU A 239 -6.50 -1.78 0.85
N LEU A 240 -7.25 -1.73 -0.25
CA LEU A 240 -8.65 -1.34 -0.31
C LEU A 240 -9.50 -2.59 -0.57
N LEU A 241 -10.80 -2.50 -0.27
CA LEU A 241 -11.74 -3.60 -0.46
C LEU A 241 -11.69 -4.20 -1.89
N THR A 242 -11.55 -3.35 -2.90
CA THR A 242 -11.62 -3.74 -4.31
C THR A 242 -10.30 -3.56 -5.07
N ALA A 243 -9.24 -3.10 -4.41
CA ALA A 243 -7.96 -2.78 -5.06
C ALA A 243 -6.78 -2.85 -4.08
N ALA A 244 -5.60 -3.21 -4.58
CA ALA A 244 -4.33 -2.95 -3.92
C ALA A 244 -3.63 -1.81 -4.65
N VAL A 245 -3.38 -0.71 -3.94
CA VAL A 245 -2.76 0.48 -4.50
C VAL A 245 -1.28 0.49 -4.11
N THR A 246 -0.40 0.45 -5.11
CA THR A 246 1.05 0.61 -4.94
C THR A 246 1.49 2.02 -5.33
N VAL A 247 1.76 2.87 -4.35
CA VAL A 247 2.25 4.23 -4.58
C VAL A 247 3.77 4.21 -4.71
N THR A 248 4.27 4.78 -5.81
CA THR A 248 5.72 4.91 -6.09
C THR A 248 6.14 6.34 -6.42
N ALA A 249 5.19 7.28 -6.51
CA ALA A 249 5.49 8.69 -6.75
C ALA A 249 6.20 9.28 -5.53
N PRO A 250 7.41 9.85 -5.68
CA PRO A 250 8.16 10.39 -4.54
C PRO A 250 7.39 11.42 -3.72
N SER A 251 6.60 12.30 -4.34
CA SER A 251 5.80 13.29 -3.60
C SER A 251 4.69 12.65 -2.77
N GLU A 252 4.03 11.61 -3.29
CA GLU A 252 3.00 10.86 -2.56
C GLU A 252 3.62 10.00 -1.45
N ILE A 253 4.77 9.36 -1.69
CA ILE A 253 5.54 8.67 -0.64
C ILE A 253 5.89 9.65 0.48
N ALA A 254 6.33 10.86 0.14
CA ALA A 254 6.63 11.89 1.13
C ALA A 254 5.38 12.30 1.93
N GLN A 255 4.19 12.34 1.31
CA GLN A 255 2.93 12.56 2.00
C GLN A 255 2.61 11.43 2.99
N TYR A 256 2.70 10.16 2.56
CA TYR A 256 2.49 9.01 3.45
C TYR A 256 3.51 8.96 4.60
N ARG A 257 4.76 9.38 4.37
CA ARG A 257 5.77 9.50 5.44
C ARG A 257 5.39 10.56 6.47
N ARG A 258 4.89 11.72 6.03
CA ARG A 258 4.40 12.77 6.94
C ARG A 258 3.16 12.29 7.70
N ALA A 259 2.22 11.64 7.02
CA ALA A 259 1.04 11.05 7.64
C ALA A 259 1.43 10.03 8.71
N PHE A 260 2.36 9.11 8.41
CA PHE A 260 2.85 8.15 9.39
C PHE A 260 3.49 8.82 10.61
N ALA A 261 4.29 9.88 10.41
CA ALA A 261 4.91 10.62 11.50
C ALA A 261 3.85 11.26 12.41
N ALA A 262 2.85 11.94 11.82
CA ALA A 262 1.74 12.52 12.58
C ALA A 262 0.94 11.46 13.36
N MET A 263 0.70 10.28 12.77
CA MET A 263 0.05 9.16 13.47
C MET A 263 0.89 8.64 14.64
N ALA A 264 2.21 8.56 14.48
CA ALA A 264 3.12 8.11 15.52
C ALA A 264 3.18 9.09 16.71
N GLU A 265 3.02 10.39 16.48
CA GLU A 265 2.95 11.40 17.55
C GLU A 265 1.74 11.23 18.47
N HIS A 266 0.63 10.69 17.95
CA HIS A 266 -0.56 10.37 18.73
C HIS A 266 -0.51 9.00 19.43
N ALA A 267 0.49 8.18 19.12
CA ALA A 267 0.59 6.84 19.66
C ALA A 267 1.30 6.80 21.02
N VAL A 268 0.83 5.93 21.90
CA VAL A 268 1.57 5.53 23.10
C VAL A 268 2.41 4.29 22.81
N TYR A 269 3.55 4.16 23.50
CA TYR A 269 4.53 3.08 23.32
C TYR A 269 4.91 2.46 24.67
N GLY A 270 5.57 1.31 24.66
CA GLY A 270 6.10 0.69 25.87
C GLY A 270 5.01 0.20 26.82
N ALA A 271 5.10 0.54 28.11
CA ALA A 271 4.16 0.07 29.13
C ALA A 271 2.70 0.50 28.87
N PRO A 272 2.38 1.79 28.57
CA PRO A 272 1.02 2.19 28.20
C PRO A 272 0.42 1.41 27.03
N ALA A 273 1.22 1.15 25.99
CA ALA A 273 0.79 0.32 24.86
C ALA A 273 0.48 -1.12 25.29
N ARG A 274 1.32 -1.71 26.15
CA ARG A 274 1.10 -3.07 26.69
C ARG A 274 -0.16 -3.14 27.55
N GLU A 275 -0.46 -2.10 28.31
CA GLU A 275 -1.69 -2.00 29.11
C GLU A 275 -2.94 -2.01 28.23
N LEU A 276 -2.93 -1.27 27.11
CA LEU A 276 -4.04 -1.31 26.15
C LEU A 276 -4.26 -2.71 25.57
N VAL A 277 -3.18 -3.42 25.23
CA VAL A 277 -3.27 -4.81 24.72
C VAL A 277 -3.77 -5.76 25.81
N ALA A 278 -3.27 -5.65 27.03
CA ALA A 278 -3.71 -6.47 28.16
C ALA A 278 -5.19 -6.22 28.52
N GLY A 279 -5.62 -4.96 28.52
CA GLY A 279 -7.01 -4.57 28.72
C GLY A 279 -7.93 -5.12 27.63
N ALA A 280 -7.48 -5.10 26.37
CA ALA A 280 -8.21 -5.73 25.27
C ALA A 280 -8.37 -7.24 25.49
N ILE A 281 -7.32 -7.96 25.92
CA ILE A 281 -7.41 -9.40 26.26
C ILE A 281 -8.44 -9.65 27.36
N GLN A 282 -8.40 -8.86 28.44
CA GLN A 282 -9.35 -9.00 29.55
C GLN A 282 -10.80 -8.81 29.08
N SER A 283 -11.05 -7.84 28.20
CA SER A 283 -12.39 -7.58 27.67
C SER A 283 -12.97 -8.72 26.83
N LEU A 284 -12.15 -9.63 26.30
CA LEU A 284 -12.62 -10.78 25.51
C LEU A 284 -13.47 -11.76 26.33
N SER A 285 -13.26 -11.82 27.64
CA SER A 285 -14.08 -12.63 28.56
C SER A 285 -15.54 -12.14 28.68
N GLN A 286 -15.82 -10.93 28.20
CA GLN A 286 -17.14 -10.30 28.21
C GLN A 286 -17.82 -10.35 26.85
N LEU A 287 -17.23 -11.05 25.87
CA LEU A 287 -17.84 -11.22 24.57
C LEU A 287 -19.13 -12.04 24.69
N PRO A 288 -20.17 -11.67 23.93
CA PRO A 288 -21.46 -12.37 23.93
C PRO A 288 -21.37 -13.78 23.34
#